data_AF-A0A0D2C4M3-F1
#
_entry.id   AF-A0A0D2C4M3-F1
#
_cell.length_a   1.000
_cell.length_b   1.000
_cell.length_c   1.000
_cell.angle_alpha   90.00
_cell.angle_beta   90.00
_cell.angle_gamma   90.00
#
_symmetry.space_group_name_H-M   'P 1'
#
loop_
_entity.id
_entity.type
_entity.pdbx_description
1 polymer ?
#
loop_
_entity_poly.entity_id
_entity_poly.type
_entity_poly.pdbx_seq_one_letter_code
_entity_poly.pdbx_strand_id
1 'polypeptide(L)'
;MAPPPPADASLGERLAKVATTLQFAWFCGHFTLLLSVIRYSLSYLTFNYYSRWAQVTYRLAFISAVATYGIVVFKAYRARVKPGAKIGSTVYLLLSDENVQYLLISLVWLFARQVPLALLPFTVYSVFHVATYTRTVIIPTFQPPKAAPSSTPTSPSASKASQSPLANSIGRFVKEYYDGSMMLVALLEILLWFRLFLSALTFSKGSWILLSIYAVFLRARYSQSQFVQGAFLQMGARIDQQVQNPNVPPALRQAWETVKGLLRQTVEATNVHKYMGGQTPQKKPQ
;
A
#
# COMPACT_ATOMS: atom_id res chain seq x y z
N MET A 1 -12.37 -2.95 14.07
CA MET A 1 -12.32 -1.49 14.31
C MET A 1 -12.86 -1.25 15.70
N ALA A 2 -12.42 -0.20 16.41
CA ALA A 2 -13.08 0.17 17.66
C ALA A 2 -14.55 0.53 17.36
N PRO A 3 -15.53 0.09 18.17
CA PRO A 3 -16.92 0.45 17.95
C PRO A 3 -17.07 1.97 18.02
N PRO A 4 -17.96 2.57 17.19
CA PRO A 4 -18.19 4.01 17.23
C PRO A 4 -18.55 4.44 18.66
N PRO A 5 -18.16 5.67 19.08
CA PRO A 5 -18.55 6.16 20.39
C PRO A 5 -20.08 6.16 20.55
N PRO A 6 -20.61 5.89 21.76
CA PRO A 6 -22.05 5.96 22.01
C PRO A 6 -22.58 7.34 21.61
N ALA A 7 -23.74 7.38 20.92
CA ALA A 7 -24.31 8.61 20.37
C ALA A 7 -24.81 9.57 21.47
N ASP A 8 -25.15 9.00 22.62
CA ASP A 8 -25.58 9.62 23.88
C ASP A 8 -24.42 10.23 24.69
N ALA A 9 -23.17 9.84 24.43
CA ALA A 9 -22.01 10.41 25.09
C ALA A 9 -21.73 11.84 24.61
N SER A 10 -21.18 12.67 25.51
CA SER A 10 -20.76 14.04 25.18
C SER A 10 -19.65 14.05 24.12
N LEU A 11 -19.53 15.12 23.33
CA LEU A 11 -18.50 15.21 22.29
C LEU A 11 -17.08 15.01 22.86
N GLY A 12 -16.80 15.54 24.05
CA GLY A 12 -15.52 15.36 24.74
C GLY A 12 -15.18 13.90 25.02
N GLU A 13 -16.13 13.13 25.55
CA GLU A 13 -15.96 11.69 25.81
C GLU A 13 -15.77 10.90 24.51
N ARG A 14 -16.51 11.25 23.45
CA ARG A 14 -16.35 10.61 22.14
C ARG A 14 -14.96 10.86 21.56
N LEU A 15 -14.47 12.10 21.64
CA LEU A 15 -13.13 12.46 21.20
C LEU A 15 -12.04 11.77 22.02
N ALA A 16 -12.16 11.74 23.35
CA ALA A 16 -11.22 11.06 24.23
C ALA A 16 -11.15 9.55 23.94
N LYS A 17 -12.30 8.91 23.69
CA LYS A 17 -12.37 7.50 23.31
C LYS A 17 -11.67 7.23 21.97
N VAL A 18 -11.81 8.11 20.99
CA VAL A 18 -11.13 7.97 19.70
C VAL A 18 -9.62 8.20 19.84
N ALA A 19 -9.23 9.26 20.55
CA ALA A 19 -7.84 9.68 20.71
C ALA A 19 -6.95 8.63 21.39
N THR A 20 -7.52 7.81 22.28
CA THR A 20 -6.82 6.72 22.98
C THR A 20 -6.63 5.45 22.14
N THR A 21 -7.13 5.42 20.91
CA THR A 21 -7.05 4.23 20.05
C THR A 21 -5.76 4.21 19.22
N LEU A 22 -5.18 3.01 19.04
CA LEU A 22 -4.10 2.81 18.05
C LEU A 22 -4.53 3.17 16.62
N GLN A 23 -5.84 3.11 16.31
CA GLN A 23 -6.33 3.51 14.99
C GLN A 23 -6.23 5.03 14.77
N PHE A 24 -6.41 5.82 15.82
CA PHE A 24 -6.22 7.27 15.74
C PHE A 24 -4.74 7.62 15.54
N ALA A 25 -3.82 6.98 16.28
CA ALA A 25 -2.38 7.14 16.04
C ALA A 25 -1.99 6.76 14.59
N TRP A 26 -2.55 5.66 14.07
CA TRP A 26 -2.38 5.25 12.68
C TRP A 26 -2.93 6.29 11.68
N PHE A 27 -4.08 6.90 11.97
CA PHE A 27 -4.63 8.00 11.16
C PHE A 27 -3.71 9.22 11.17
N CYS A 28 -3.24 9.64 12.35
CA CYS A 28 -2.29 10.76 12.48
C CYS A 28 -1.02 10.50 11.67
N GLY A 29 -0.47 9.29 11.71
CA GLY A 29 0.68 8.93 10.88
C GLY A 29 0.42 9.10 9.38
N HIS A 30 -0.71 8.62 8.85
CA HIS A 30 -1.03 8.82 7.43
C HIS A 30 -1.27 10.29 7.09
N PHE A 31 -1.92 11.05 7.99
CA PHE A 31 -2.13 12.47 7.80
C PHE A 31 -0.81 13.26 7.78
N THR A 32 0.10 12.98 8.72
CA THR A 32 1.46 13.55 8.75
C THR A 32 2.25 13.16 7.51
N LEU A 33 2.12 11.94 6.99
CA LEU A 33 2.74 11.52 5.74
C LEU A 33 2.27 12.41 4.59
N LEU A 34 0.95 12.62 4.43
CA LEU A 34 0.40 13.48 3.38
C LEU A 34 0.91 14.92 3.48
N LEU A 35 0.89 15.52 4.68
CA LEU A 35 1.42 16.88 4.88
C LEU A 35 2.92 16.96 4.55
N SER A 36 3.69 15.94 4.93
CA SER A 36 5.12 15.85 4.65
C SER A 36 5.39 15.74 3.15
N VAL A 37 4.62 14.93 2.43
CA VAL A 37 4.73 14.80 0.97
C VAL A 37 4.33 16.10 0.27
N ILE A 38 3.25 16.76 0.68
CA ILE A 38 2.84 18.06 0.12
C ILE A 38 3.99 19.06 0.28
N ARG A 39 4.53 19.20 1.49
CA ARG A 39 5.63 20.12 1.75
C ARG A 39 6.91 19.75 0.98
N TYR A 40 7.20 18.45 0.83
CA TYR A 40 8.32 17.98 0.03
C TYR A 40 8.13 18.30 -1.45
N SER A 41 6.92 18.13 -2.00
CA SER A 41 6.61 18.46 -3.40
C SER A 41 6.81 19.95 -3.72
N LEU A 42 6.55 20.85 -2.77
CA LEU A 42 6.88 22.27 -2.93
C LEU A 42 8.38 22.53 -3.14
N SER A 43 9.25 21.66 -2.62
CA SER A 43 10.69 21.76 -2.86
C SER A 43 11.08 21.46 -4.31
N TYR A 44 10.27 20.68 -5.03
CA TYR A 44 10.45 20.44 -6.46
C TYR A 44 9.96 21.62 -7.31
N LEU A 45 8.85 22.26 -6.91
CA LEU A 45 8.35 23.47 -7.59
C LEU A 45 9.33 24.66 -7.46
N THR A 46 10.04 24.73 -6.33
CA THR A 46 11.05 25.76 -6.05
C THR A 46 12.47 25.35 -6.44
N PHE A 47 12.64 24.19 -7.09
CA PHE A 47 13.93 23.60 -7.46
C PHE A 47 14.93 23.45 -6.29
N ASN A 48 14.45 23.42 -5.04
CA ASN A 48 15.25 23.35 -3.82
C ASN A 48 15.06 22.03 -3.05
N TYR A 49 15.12 20.93 -3.79
CA TYR A 49 14.84 19.56 -3.32
C TYR A 49 15.94 18.96 -2.42
N TYR A 50 17.08 19.63 -2.28
CA TYR A 50 18.13 19.28 -1.32
C TYR A 50 18.17 20.18 -0.07
N SER A 51 17.26 21.15 0.05
CA SER A 51 17.17 21.96 1.27
C SER A 51 16.99 21.11 2.53
N ARG A 52 17.44 21.64 3.67
CA ARG A 52 17.22 21.02 4.99
C ARG A 52 15.75 20.68 5.21
N TRP A 53 14.84 21.57 4.82
CA TRP A 53 13.40 21.34 4.94
C TRP A 53 12.90 20.21 4.04
N ALA A 54 13.36 20.14 2.79
CA ALA A 54 13.01 19.03 1.90
C ALA A 54 13.46 17.69 2.49
N GLN A 55 14.70 17.61 2.96
CA GLN A 55 15.25 16.41 3.61
C GLN A 55 14.44 16.02 4.85
N VAL A 56 14.14 16.98 5.74
CA VAL A 56 13.34 16.74 6.94
C VAL A 56 11.96 16.20 6.58
N THR A 57 11.27 16.81 5.62
CA THR A 57 9.92 16.37 5.22
C THR A 57 9.93 15.02 4.50
N TYR A 58 10.97 14.72 3.71
CA TYR A 58 11.16 13.40 3.11
C TYR A 58 11.32 12.32 4.18
N ARG A 59 12.19 12.56 5.17
CA ARG A 59 12.43 11.63 6.28
C ARG A 59 11.19 11.49 7.16
N LEU A 60 10.50 12.59 7.45
CA LEU A 60 9.26 12.57 8.23
C LEU A 60 8.14 11.76 7.54
N ALA A 61 8.05 11.81 6.21
CA ALA A 61 7.12 10.98 5.46
C ALA A 61 7.40 9.47 5.66
N PHE A 62 8.67 9.05 5.61
CA PHE A 62 9.04 7.65 5.85
C PHE A 62 8.98 7.24 7.33
N ILE A 63 9.29 8.13 8.28
CA ILE A 63 9.03 7.89 9.71
C ILE A 63 7.54 7.64 9.93
N SER A 64 6.69 8.46 9.30
CA SER A 64 5.24 8.30 9.37
C SER A 64 4.78 6.97 8.76
N ALA A 65 5.34 6.57 7.61
CA ALA A 65 5.07 5.27 7.00
C ALA A 65 5.49 4.10 7.91
N VAL A 66 6.70 4.16 8.49
CA VAL A 66 7.19 3.14 9.43
C VAL A 66 6.27 3.04 10.64
N ALA A 67 5.81 4.16 11.19
CA ALA A 67 4.88 4.17 12.31
C ALA A 67 3.52 3.53 11.93
N THR A 68 2.93 3.90 10.79
CA THR A 68 1.61 3.38 10.39
C THR A 68 1.66 1.89 10.05
N TYR A 69 2.62 1.46 9.24
CA TYR A 69 2.79 0.04 8.94
C TYR A 69 3.22 -0.76 10.17
N GLY A 70 4.04 -0.18 11.06
CA GLY A 70 4.40 -0.79 12.35
C GLY A 70 3.17 -1.10 13.20
N ILE A 71 2.22 -0.17 13.30
CA ILE A 71 0.95 -0.39 14.00
C ILE A 71 0.14 -1.53 13.36
N VAL A 72 0.04 -1.55 12.03
CA VAL A 72 -0.72 -2.60 11.31
C VAL A 72 -0.07 -3.97 11.51
N VAL A 73 1.25 -4.06 11.37
CA VAL A 73 2.03 -5.29 11.58
C VAL A 73 1.91 -5.76 13.02
N PHE A 74 2.03 -4.88 14.01
CA PHE A 74 1.85 -5.23 15.42
C PHE A 74 0.47 -5.85 15.68
N LYS A 75 -0.59 -5.22 15.14
CA LYS A 75 -1.96 -5.74 15.27
C LYS A 75 -2.13 -7.09 14.56
N ALA A 76 -1.58 -7.24 13.36
CA ALA A 76 -1.65 -8.49 12.61
C ALA A 76 -0.90 -9.62 13.31
N TYR A 77 0.29 -9.34 13.84
CA TYR A 77 1.10 -10.26 14.62
C TYR A 77 0.32 -10.76 15.85
N ARG A 78 -0.19 -9.84 16.68
CA ARG A 78 -0.95 -10.19 17.89
C ARG A 78 -2.22 -10.99 17.58
N ALA A 79 -2.84 -10.75 16.43
CA ALA A 79 -4.06 -11.46 16.02
C ALA A 79 -3.80 -12.86 15.42
N ARG A 80 -2.66 -13.06 14.74
CA ARG A 80 -2.41 -14.26 13.94
C ARG A 80 -1.36 -15.22 14.52
N VAL A 81 -0.46 -14.73 15.36
CA VAL A 81 0.61 -15.55 15.95
C VAL A 81 0.16 -16.08 17.30
N LYS A 82 0.03 -17.41 17.40
CA LYS A 82 -0.34 -18.09 18.64
C LYS A 82 0.91 -18.36 19.51
N PRO A 83 0.76 -18.39 20.84
CA PRO A 83 1.82 -18.87 21.73
C PRO A 83 2.31 -20.27 21.31
N GLY A 84 3.62 -20.48 21.24
CA GLY A 84 4.22 -21.76 20.82
C GLY A 84 4.34 -21.97 19.30
N ALA A 85 4.02 -20.97 18.46
CA ALA A 85 4.20 -21.08 17.02
C ALA A 85 5.68 -21.28 16.63
N LYS A 86 5.95 -22.19 15.68
CA LYS A 86 7.31 -22.45 15.18
C LYS A 86 7.86 -21.20 14.49
N ILE A 87 9.08 -20.81 14.85
CA ILE A 87 9.74 -19.59 14.33
C ILE A 87 9.71 -19.54 12.80
N GLY A 88 10.06 -20.63 12.11
CA GLY A 88 10.04 -20.68 10.64
C GLY A 88 8.67 -20.39 10.03
N SER A 89 7.61 -20.96 10.59
CA SER A 89 6.23 -20.70 10.12
C SER A 89 5.77 -19.27 10.41
N THR A 90 6.19 -18.70 11.54
CA THR A 90 5.88 -17.30 11.89
C THR A 90 6.60 -16.32 10.98
N VAL A 91 7.88 -16.56 10.67
CA VAL A 91 8.65 -15.73 9.74
C VAL A 91 8.02 -15.75 8.34
N TYR A 92 7.66 -16.93 7.84
CA TYR A 92 6.98 -17.04 6.55
C TYR A 92 5.63 -16.31 6.53
N LEU A 93 4.82 -16.49 7.58
CA LEU A 93 3.53 -15.81 7.72
C LEU A 93 3.67 -14.29 7.66
N LEU A 94 4.67 -13.74 8.36
CA LEU A 94 4.90 -12.30 8.40
C LEU A 94 5.48 -11.77 7.09
N LEU A 95 6.47 -12.43 6.49
CA LEU A 95 7.03 -11.99 5.21
C LEU A 95 6.03 -12.11 4.06
N SER A 96 5.04 -12.99 4.20
CA SER A 96 3.91 -13.12 3.28
C SER A 96 2.82 -12.06 3.51
N ASP A 97 2.95 -11.17 4.50
CA ASP A 97 2.02 -10.06 4.70
C ASP A 97 2.53 -8.80 3.99
N GLU A 98 1.70 -8.21 3.12
CA GLU A 98 2.07 -7.00 2.39
C GLU A 98 2.40 -5.82 3.31
N ASN A 99 1.77 -5.72 4.49
CA ASN A 99 2.06 -4.64 5.45
C ASN A 99 3.47 -4.77 6.03
N VAL A 100 3.96 -6.01 6.22
CA VAL A 100 5.34 -6.25 6.64
C VAL A 100 6.29 -5.86 5.52
N GLN A 101 5.97 -6.18 4.27
CA GLN A 101 6.78 -5.79 3.12
C GLN A 101 6.88 -4.26 2.99
N TYR A 102 5.77 -3.52 3.16
CA TYR A 102 5.78 -2.06 3.19
C TYR A 102 6.49 -1.47 4.41
N LEU A 103 6.41 -2.12 5.57
CA LEU A 103 7.20 -1.72 6.75
C LEU A 103 8.71 -1.85 6.47
N LEU A 104 9.14 -2.99 5.93
CA LEU A 104 10.55 -3.24 5.62
C LEU A 104 11.06 -2.26 4.56
N ILE A 105 10.30 -2.04 3.48
CA ILE A 105 10.76 -1.13 2.43
C ILE A 105 10.72 0.34 2.88
N SER A 106 9.77 0.74 3.73
CA SER A 106 9.77 2.10 4.30
C SER A 106 10.97 2.36 5.22
N LEU A 107 11.43 1.35 5.99
CA LEU A 107 12.69 1.42 6.72
C LEU A 107 13.89 1.59 5.78
N VAL A 108 13.93 0.84 4.68
CA VAL A 108 14.99 1.00 3.66
C VAL A 108 14.99 2.42 3.10
N TRP A 109 13.82 2.95 2.73
CA TRP A 109 13.70 4.32 2.21
C TRP A 109 14.03 5.41 3.22
N LEU A 110 13.76 5.16 4.51
CA LEU A 110 14.10 6.09 5.57
C LEU A 110 15.61 6.36 5.63
N PHE A 111 16.44 5.35 5.39
CA PHE A 111 17.91 5.48 5.45
C PHE A 111 18.58 5.62 4.07
N ALA A 112 17.91 5.22 2.99
CA ALA A 112 18.43 5.39 1.64
C ALA A 112 18.53 6.87 1.23
N ARG A 113 19.26 7.13 0.14
CA ARG A 113 19.23 8.45 -0.53
C ARG A 113 17.81 8.80 -0.98
N GLN A 114 17.51 10.09 -1.11
CA GLN A 114 16.17 10.55 -1.50
C GLN A 114 15.77 10.00 -2.88
N VAL A 115 14.65 9.29 -2.90
CA VAL A 115 13.99 8.79 -4.10
C VAL A 115 12.54 9.28 -4.06
N PRO A 116 12.22 10.41 -4.72
CA PRO A 116 10.87 11.00 -4.67
C PRO A 116 9.78 10.02 -5.12
N LEU A 117 10.07 9.26 -6.17
CA LEU A 117 9.14 8.27 -6.71
C LEU A 117 8.74 7.21 -5.68
N ALA A 118 9.60 6.92 -4.69
CA ALA A 118 9.30 5.99 -3.60
C ALA A 118 8.21 6.49 -2.64
N LEU A 119 7.92 7.79 -2.61
CA LEU A 119 6.83 8.33 -1.78
C LEU A 119 5.45 8.07 -2.41
N LEU A 120 5.35 7.97 -3.73
CA LEU A 120 4.07 8.03 -4.43
C LEU A 120 3.13 6.86 -4.06
N PRO A 121 3.58 5.59 -4.00
CA PRO A 121 2.71 4.49 -3.53
C PRO A 121 2.15 4.75 -2.12
N PHE A 122 3.00 5.21 -1.19
CA PHE A 122 2.60 5.50 0.19
C PHE A 122 1.61 6.68 0.28
N THR A 123 1.77 7.69 -0.59
CA THR A 123 0.82 8.80 -0.69
C THR A 123 -0.54 8.31 -1.11
N VAL A 124 -0.63 7.47 -2.15
CA VAL A 124 -1.91 6.90 -2.62
C VAL A 124 -2.60 6.14 -1.48
N TYR A 125 -1.91 5.20 -0.84
CA TYR A 125 -2.47 4.48 0.32
C TYR A 125 -2.94 5.44 1.43
N SER A 126 -2.14 6.44 1.75
CA SER A 126 -2.45 7.40 2.81
C SER A 126 -3.70 8.23 2.50
N VAL A 127 -3.94 8.62 1.24
CA VAL A 127 -5.18 9.31 0.82
C VAL A 127 -6.41 8.43 1.13
N PHE A 128 -6.40 7.17 0.72
CA PHE A 128 -7.53 6.26 0.96
C PHE A 128 -7.72 5.96 2.45
N HIS A 129 -6.63 5.82 3.21
CA HIS A 129 -6.68 5.59 4.65
C HIS A 129 -7.24 6.79 5.42
N VAL A 130 -6.77 8.01 5.11
CA VAL A 130 -7.29 9.25 5.70
C VAL A 130 -8.76 9.46 5.33
N ALA A 131 -9.11 9.28 4.06
CA ALA A 131 -10.49 9.38 3.58
C ALA A 131 -11.42 8.38 4.29
N THR A 132 -11.04 7.10 4.33
CA THR A 132 -11.84 6.04 4.96
C THR A 132 -11.99 6.28 6.46
N TYR A 133 -10.91 6.66 7.16
CA TYR A 133 -10.97 6.94 8.59
C TYR A 133 -11.82 8.19 8.89
N THR A 134 -11.71 9.22 8.05
CA THR A 134 -12.54 10.43 8.16
C THR A 134 -14.01 10.07 8.04
N ARG A 135 -14.37 9.26 7.03
CA ARG A 135 -15.75 8.80 6.81
C ARG A 135 -16.30 7.95 7.94
N THR A 136 -15.49 7.00 8.44
CA THR A 136 -15.98 5.94 9.34
C THR A 136 -15.80 6.25 10.82
N VAL A 137 -14.93 7.20 11.18
CA VAL A 137 -14.62 7.54 12.57
C VAL A 137 -14.80 9.04 12.83
N ILE A 138 -14.11 9.91 12.11
CA ILE A 138 -14.13 11.36 12.40
C ILE A 138 -15.54 11.93 12.25
N ILE A 139 -16.19 11.72 11.10
CA ILE A 139 -17.53 12.25 10.86
C ILE A 139 -18.54 11.73 11.89
N PRO A 140 -18.68 10.41 12.14
CA PRO A 140 -19.56 9.90 13.19
C PRO A 140 -19.24 10.40 14.61
N THR A 141 -17.98 10.76 14.89
CA THR A 141 -17.59 11.31 16.21
C THR A 141 -18.18 12.71 16.44
N PHE A 142 -18.23 13.54 15.39
CA PHE A 142 -18.84 14.87 15.44
C PHE A 142 -20.36 14.83 15.18
N GLN A 143 -20.80 13.94 14.31
CA GLN A 143 -22.18 13.80 13.85
C GLN A 143 -22.62 12.33 14.01
N PRO A 144 -22.94 11.90 15.25
CA PRO A 144 -23.36 10.52 15.48
C PRO A 144 -24.61 10.21 14.64
N PRO A 145 -24.69 9.02 14.03
CA PRO A 145 -25.88 8.61 13.30
C PRO A 145 -27.09 8.71 14.24
N LYS A 146 -28.14 9.43 13.82
CA LYS A 146 -29.42 9.37 14.55
C LYS A 146 -29.89 7.92 14.50
N ALA A 147 -30.20 7.34 15.67
CA ALA A 147 -30.81 6.02 15.73
C ALA A 147 -32.04 6.02 14.80
N ALA A 148 -32.14 5.01 13.95
CA ALA A 148 -33.37 4.83 13.17
C ALA A 148 -34.53 4.74 14.17
N PRO A 149 -35.65 5.46 13.95
CA PRO A 149 -36.83 5.23 14.76
C PRO A 149 -37.15 3.73 14.70
N SER A 150 -37.42 3.13 15.85
CA SER A 150 -37.71 1.70 16.01
C SER A 150 -38.71 1.23 14.95
N SER A 151 -38.22 0.59 13.89
CA SER A 151 -39.09 -0.06 12.93
C SER A 151 -39.59 -1.35 13.57
N THR A 152 -40.91 -1.45 13.71
CA THR A 152 -41.63 -2.70 13.96
C THR A 152 -41.13 -3.82 13.01
N PRO A 153 -41.19 -5.10 13.41
CA PRO A 153 -40.40 -6.20 12.80
C PRO A 153 -40.81 -6.65 11.37
N THR A 154 -41.52 -5.83 10.59
CA THR A 154 -42.30 -6.33 9.43
C THR A 154 -41.98 -5.65 8.10
N SER A 155 -40.80 -5.06 7.89
CA SER A 155 -40.39 -4.58 6.56
C SER A 155 -38.94 -4.93 6.22
N PRO A 156 -38.65 -5.56 5.06
CA PRO A 156 -37.30 -5.96 4.66
C PRO A 156 -36.36 -4.79 4.27
N SER A 157 -36.79 -3.54 4.47
CA SER A 157 -35.99 -2.35 4.22
C SER A 157 -35.72 -1.63 5.55
N ALA A 158 -34.80 -2.19 6.34
CA ALA A 158 -34.21 -1.47 7.46
C ALA A 158 -33.53 -0.22 6.91
N SER A 159 -34.08 0.95 7.25
CA SER A 159 -33.55 2.24 6.81
C SER A 159 -32.10 2.37 7.29
N LYS A 160 -31.16 2.39 6.34
CA LYS A 160 -29.75 2.68 6.66
C LYS A 160 -29.71 4.02 7.39
N ALA A 161 -29.14 4.04 8.60
CA ALA A 161 -28.99 5.27 9.38
C ALA A 161 -28.46 6.39 8.48
N SER A 162 -29.16 7.53 8.46
CA SER A 162 -28.86 8.65 7.57
C SER A 162 -27.41 9.11 7.75
N GLN A 163 -26.57 8.83 6.76
CA GLN A 163 -25.17 9.25 6.74
C GLN A 163 -25.06 10.68 6.23
N SER A 164 -24.13 11.47 6.76
CA SER A 164 -23.95 12.85 6.32
C SER A 164 -23.59 12.94 4.82
N PRO A 165 -23.96 14.04 4.12
CA PRO A 165 -23.62 14.22 2.71
C PRO A 165 -22.12 14.09 2.43
N LEU A 166 -21.28 14.58 3.35
CA LEU A 166 -19.83 14.46 3.27
C LEU A 166 -19.37 12.99 3.37
N ALA A 167 -19.90 12.21 4.31
CA ALA A 167 -19.58 10.78 4.44
C ALA A 167 -20.00 9.99 3.19
N ASN A 168 -21.10 10.38 2.53
CA ASN A 168 -21.54 9.78 1.28
C ASN A 168 -20.60 10.15 0.11
N SER A 169 -20.18 11.42 0.00
CA SER A 169 -19.21 11.84 -1.02
C SER A 169 -17.85 11.18 -0.88
N ILE A 170 -17.32 11.07 0.35
CA ILE A 170 -16.09 10.31 0.60
C ILE A 170 -16.27 8.84 0.24
N GLY A 171 -17.42 8.25 0.56
CA GLY A 171 -17.75 6.87 0.21
C GLY A 171 -17.75 6.63 -1.31
N ARG A 172 -18.33 7.57 -2.08
CA ARG A 172 -18.30 7.54 -3.55
C ARG A 172 -16.88 7.67 -4.08
N PHE A 173 -16.11 8.65 -3.60
CA PHE A 173 -14.70 8.83 -3.97
C PHE A 173 -13.90 7.54 -3.76
N VAL A 174 -13.99 6.93 -2.58
CA VAL A 174 -13.27 5.69 -2.29
C VAL A 174 -13.70 4.59 -3.25
N LYS A 175 -15.01 4.39 -3.46
CA LYS A 175 -15.50 3.33 -4.35
C LYS A 175 -15.08 3.53 -5.81
N GLU A 176 -15.17 4.76 -6.31
CA GLU A 176 -14.94 5.09 -7.71
C GLU A 176 -13.45 5.02 -8.10
N TYR A 177 -12.57 5.49 -7.21
CA TYR A 177 -11.15 5.61 -7.53
C TYR A 177 -10.27 4.49 -6.98
N TYR A 178 -10.79 3.56 -6.17
CA TYR A 178 -9.97 2.52 -5.52
C TYR A 178 -9.23 1.65 -6.54
N ASP A 179 -9.93 0.99 -7.46
CA ASP A 179 -9.30 0.06 -8.42
C ASP A 179 -8.29 0.76 -9.34
N GLY A 180 -8.66 1.94 -9.86
CA GLY A 180 -7.77 2.76 -10.67
C GLY A 180 -6.52 3.19 -9.90
N SER A 181 -6.67 3.56 -8.63
CA SER A 181 -5.55 3.94 -7.76
C SER A 181 -4.66 2.76 -7.39
N MET A 182 -5.23 1.57 -7.21
CA MET A 182 -4.46 0.34 -6.97
C MET A 182 -3.66 -0.07 -8.21
N MET A 183 -4.22 0.11 -9.41
CA MET A 183 -3.47 -0.03 -10.66
C MET A 183 -2.35 1.01 -10.78
N LEU A 184 -2.63 2.28 -10.42
CA LEU A 184 -1.61 3.32 -10.38
C LEU A 184 -0.46 2.96 -9.42
N VAL A 185 -0.77 2.45 -8.23
CA VAL A 185 0.25 1.96 -7.29
C VAL A 185 1.11 0.87 -7.92
N ALA A 186 0.49 -0.14 -8.57
CA ALA A 186 1.23 -1.20 -9.26
C ALA A 186 2.18 -0.63 -10.34
N LEU A 187 1.70 0.32 -11.15
CA LEU A 187 2.53 0.98 -12.17
C LEU A 187 3.67 1.80 -11.55
N LEU A 188 3.42 2.52 -10.46
CA LEU A 188 4.44 3.27 -9.72
C LEU A 188 5.49 2.35 -9.12
N GLU A 189 5.09 1.19 -8.60
CA GLU A 189 6.00 0.19 -8.05
C GLU A 189 6.93 -0.38 -9.12
N ILE A 190 6.39 -0.68 -10.30
CA ILE A 190 7.16 -1.14 -11.46
C ILE A 190 8.09 -0.03 -11.98
N LEU A 191 7.57 1.19 -12.14
CA LEU A 191 8.35 2.35 -12.59
C LEU A 191 9.53 2.63 -11.65
N LEU A 192 9.33 2.47 -10.34
CA LEU A 192 10.37 2.64 -9.34
C LEU A 192 11.49 1.59 -9.52
N TRP A 193 11.15 0.34 -9.86
CA TRP A 193 12.15 -0.67 -10.20
C TRP A 193 12.98 -0.26 -11.41
N PHE A 194 12.34 0.19 -12.49
CA PHE A 194 13.04 0.67 -13.69
C PHE A 194 13.97 1.85 -13.38
N ARG A 195 13.50 2.82 -12.59
CA ARG A 195 14.33 3.94 -12.15
C ARG A 195 15.56 3.47 -11.37
N LEU A 196 15.40 2.49 -10.47
CA LEU A 196 16.52 1.93 -9.72
C LEU A 196 17.47 1.14 -10.61
N PHE A 197 16.93 0.40 -11.58
CA PHE A 197 17.72 -0.34 -12.58
C PHE A 197 18.59 0.60 -13.41
N LEU A 198 18.03 1.71 -13.92
CA LEU A 198 18.82 2.73 -14.63
C LEU A 198 19.93 3.31 -13.74
N SER A 199 19.66 3.53 -12.46
CA SER A 199 20.68 4.00 -11.52
C SER A 199 21.74 2.94 -11.17
N ALA A 200 21.42 1.65 -11.33
CA ALA A 200 22.37 0.56 -11.21
C ALA A 200 23.30 0.49 -12.42
N LEU A 201 22.76 0.71 -13.63
CA LEU A 201 23.55 0.80 -14.86
C LEU A 201 24.55 1.96 -14.85
N THR A 202 24.24 3.06 -14.17
CA THR A 202 25.18 4.19 -13.98
C THR A 202 26.12 4.00 -12.78
N PHE A 203 26.16 2.81 -12.15
CA PHE A 203 27.02 2.46 -11.01
C PHE A 203 26.99 3.48 -9.85
N SER A 204 25.85 4.15 -9.65
CA SER A 204 25.67 5.06 -8.53
C SER A 204 25.90 4.33 -7.19
N LYS A 205 26.56 4.96 -6.21
CA LYS A 205 26.86 4.32 -4.92
C LYS A 205 25.62 3.68 -4.27
N GLY A 206 25.70 2.38 -3.99
CA GLY A 206 24.63 1.61 -3.33
C GLY A 206 23.40 1.30 -4.19
N SER A 207 23.40 1.63 -5.50
CA SER A 207 22.25 1.38 -6.38
C SER A 207 21.97 -0.10 -6.61
N TRP A 208 23.00 -0.93 -6.73
CA TRP A 208 22.86 -2.39 -6.86
C TRP A 208 22.22 -3.02 -5.64
N ILE A 209 22.67 -2.65 -4.43
CA ILE A 209 22.07 -3.14 -3.17
C ILE A 209 20.60 -2.74 -3.10
N LEU A 210 20.29 -1.47 -3.38
CA LEU A 210 18.93 -0.95 -3.35
C LEU A 210 18.03 -1.60 -4.41
N LEU A 211 18.58 -1.86 -5.61
CA LEU A 211 17.88 -2.59 -6.67
C LEU A 211 17.57 -4.02 -6.24
N SER A 212 18.52 -4.75 -5.64
CA SER A 212 18.31 -6.11 -5.16
C SER A 212 17.23 -6.18 -4.08
N ILE A 213 17.29 -5.30 -3.09
CA ILE A 213 16.27 -5.22 -2.02
C ILE A 213 14.89 -4.90 -2.63
N TYR A 214 14.82 -3.92 -3.54
CA TYR A 214 13.57 -3.53 -4.16
C TYR A 214 13.03 -4.60 -5.13
N ALA A 215 13.90 -5.38 -5.77
CA ALA A 215 13.50 -6.51 -6.60
C ALA A 215 12.84 -7.62 -5.76
N VAL A 216 13.34 -7.91 -4.56
CA VAL A 216 12.68 -8.83 -3.61
C VAL A 216 11.31 -8.30 -3.21
N PHE A 217 11.21 -7.01 -2.87
CA PHE A 217 9.93 -6.36 -2.58
C PHE A 217 8.96 -6.50 -3.76
N LEU A 218 9.35 -6.10 -4.97
CA LEU A 218 8.48 -6.15 -6.14
C LEU A 218 8.09 -7.59 -6.51
N ARG A 219 8.99 -8.56 -6.30
CA ARG A 219 8.69 -9.98 -6.50
C ARG A 219 7.64 -10.49 -5.49
N ALA A 220 7.73 -10.06 -4.24
CA ALA A 220 6.72 -10.38 -3.23
C ALA A 220 5.36 -9.74 -3.59
N ARG A 221 5.38 -8.49 -4.06
CA ARG A 221 4.19 -7.80 -4.59
C ARG A 221 3.58 -8.51 -5.79
N TYR A 222 4.40 -9.00 -6.73
CA TYR A 222 3.93 -9.79 -7.87
C TYR A 222 3.19 -11.06 -7.44
N SER A 223 3.62 -11.75 -6.38
CA SER A 223 2.89 -12.93 -5.88
C SER A 223 1.56 -12.60 -5.20
N GLN A 224 1.37 -11.38 -4.69
CA GLN A 224 0.26 -11.06 -3.79
C GLN A 224 -0.77 -10.10 -4.39
N SER A 225 -0.36 -9.26 -5.34
CA SER A 225 -1.19 -8.22 -5.92
C SER A 225 -1.60 -8.56 -7.35
N GLN A 226 -2.91 -8.74 -7.55
CA GLN A 226 -3.48 -8.92 -8.89
C GLN A 226 -3.26 -7.68 -9.77
N PHE A 227 -3.19 -6.49 -9.19
CA PHE A 227 -2.87 -5.26 -9.93
C PHE A 227 -1.45 -5.27 -10.48
N VAL A 228 -0.47 -5.76 -9.70
CA VAL A 228 0.92 -5.88 -10.16
C VAL A 228 1.03 -6.95 -11.25
N GLN A 229 0.39 -8.11 -11.07
CA GLN A 229 0.33 -9.14 -12.11
C GLN A 229 -0.30 -8.60 -13.40
N GLY A 230 -1.44 -7.92 -13.29
CA GLY A 230 -2.14 -7.27 -14.40
C GLY A 230 -1.28 -6.22 -15.10
N ALA A 231 -0.57 -5.37 -14.35
CA ALA A 231 0.32 -4.36 -14.92
C ALA A 231 1.47 -5.00 -15.73
N PHE A 232 2.12 -6.04 -15.20
CA PHE A 232 3.15 -6.79 -15.94
C PHE A 232 2.60 -7.47 -17.20
N LEU A 233 1.41 -8.07 -17.12
CA LEU A 233 0.75 -8.68 -18.28
C LEU A 233 0.43 -7.64 -19.36
N GLN A 234 -0.15 -6.50 -18.99
CA GLN A 234 -0.44 -5.42 -19.93
C GLN A 234 0.83 -4.84 -20.56
N MET A 235 1.89 -4.66 -19.78
CA MET A 235 3.19 -4.22 -20.30
C MET A 235 3.77 -5.24 -21.29
N GLY A 236 3.74 -6.53 -20.94
CA GLY A 236 4.18 -7.61 -21.82
C GLY A 236 3.41 -7.62 -23.14
N ALA A 237 2.08 -7.55 -23.09
CA ALA A 237 1.22 -7.53 -24.26
C ALA A 237 1.49 -6.32 -25.18
N ARG A 238 1.77 -5.14 -24.62
CA ARG A 238 2.15 -3.96 -25.41
C ARG A 238 3.48 -4.15 -26.12
N ILE A 239 4.47 -4.75 -25.46
CA ILE A 239 5.77 -5.05 -26.08
C ILE A 239 5.59 -6.13 -27.15
N ASP A 240 4.80 -7.18 -26.87
CA ASP A 240 4.47 -8.21 -27.86
C ASP A 240 3.86 -7.59 -29.12
N GLN A 241 2.87 -6.69 -28.99
CA GLN A 241 2.25 -6.00 -30.12
C GLN A 241 3.26 -5.17 -30.93
N GLN A 242 4.18 -4.47 -30.26
CA GLN A 242 5.20 -3.67 -30.93
C GLN A 242 6.21 -4.54 -31.67
N VAL A 243 6.68 -5.61 -31.04
CA VAL A 243 7.73 -6.49 -31.55
C VAL A 243 7.22 -7.40 -32.68
N GLN A 244 5.92 -7.71 -32.70
CA GLN A 244 5.26 -8.46 -33.78
C GLN A 244 5.06 -7.63 -35.06
N ASN A 245 5.27 -6.31 -35.04
CA ASN A 245 5.17 -5.48 -36.23
C ASN A 245 6.16 -5.98 -37.32
N PRO A 246 5.71 -6.21 -38.57
CA PRO A 246 6.55 -6.65 -39.69
C PRO A 246 7.83 -5.82 -39.89
N ASN A 247 7.80 -4.53 -39.55
CA ASN A 247 8.93 -3.61 -39.70
C ASN A 247 10.01 -3.75 -38.60
N VAL A 248 9.79 -4.60 -37.59
CA VAL A 248 10.75 -4.82 -36.50
C VAL A 248 11.72 -5.96 -36.85
N PRO A 249 13.05 -5.73 -36.75
CA PRO A 249 14.06 -6.74 -37.02
C PRO A 249 13.83 -8.06 -36.24
N PRO A 250 14.02 -9.24 -36.87
CA PRO A 250 13.84 -10.54 -36.20
C PRO A 250 14.67 -10.71 -34.92
N ALA A 251 15.85 -10.09 -34.86
CA ALA A 251 16.71 -10.10 -33.68
C ALA A 251 16.02 -9.52 -32.44
N LEU A 252 15.22 -8.46 -32.59
CA LEU A 252 14.48 -7.88 -31.46
C LEU A 252 13.36 -8.79 -30.98
N ARG A 253 12.72 -9.55 -31.90
CA ARG A 253 11.75 -10.59 -31.55
C ARG A 253 12.39 -11.68 -30.72
N GLN A 254 13.51 -12.21 -31.18
CA GLN A 254 14.24 -13.27 -30.48
C GLN A 254 14.77 -12.81 -29.11
N ALA A 255 15.27 -11.58 -29.03
CA ALA A 255 15.69 -10.98 -27.76
C ALA A 255 14.51 -10.88 -26.78
N TRP A 256 13.34 -10.43 -27.24
CA TRP A 256 12.15 -10.35 -26.41
C TRP A 256 11.64 -11.72 -25.93
N GLU A 257 11.62 -12.74 -26.79
CA GLU A 257 11.30 -14.11 -26.39
C GLU A 257 12.28 -14.65 -25.34
N THR A 258 13.57 -14.36 -25.49
CA THR A 258 14.59 -14.73 -24.51
C THR A 258 14.33 -14.07 -23.15
N VAL A 259 14.03 -12.77 -23.15
CA VAL A 259 13.67 -12.03 -21.92
C VAL A 259 12.43 -12.64 -21.26
N LYS A 260 11.38 -12.95 -22.03
CA LYS A 260 10.18 -13.62 -21.50
C LYS A 260 10.52 -14.97 -20.87
N GLY A 261 11.36 -15.77 -21.53
CA GLY A 261 11.85 -17.06 -21.00
C GLY A 261 12.56 -16.90 -19.66
N LEU A 262 13.51 -15.98 -19.57
CA LEU A 262 14.26 -15.70 -18.33
C LEU A 262 13.37 -15.19 -17.20
N LEU A 263 12.40 -14.31 -17.51
CA LEU A 263 11.45 -13.81 -16.52
C LEU A 263 10.57 -14.94 -15.98
N ARG A 264 10.05 -15.82 -16.85
CA ARG A 264 9.26 -16.99 -16.44
C ARG A 264 10.07 -17.92 -15.54
N GLN A 265 11.31 -18.25 -15.94
CA GLN A 265 12.22 -19.07 -15.13
C GLN A 265 12.52 -18.42 -13.78
N THR A 266 12.73 -17.10 -13.75
CA THR A 266 12.99 -16.36 -12.50
C THR A 266 11.78 -16.41 -11.57
N VAL A 267 10.57 -16.16 -12.08
CA VAL A 267 9.33 -16.23 -11.30
C VAL A 267 9.13 -17.64 -10.73
N GLU A 268 9.41 -18.66 -11.55
CA GLU A 268 9.29 -20.06 -11.19
C GLU A 268 10.31 -20.49 -10.13
N ALA A 269 11.58 -20.12 -10.30
CA ALA A 269 12.68 -20.40 -9.36
C ALA A 269 12.50 -19.68 -8.01
N THR A 270 11.84 -18.52 -8.01
CA THR A 270 11.56 -17.74 -6.78
C THR A 270 10.21 -18.09 -6.14
N ASN A 271 9.51 -19.12 -6.64
CA ASN A 271 8.26 -19.56 -6.06
C ASN A 271 8.50 -20.40 -4.80
N VAL A 272 8.41 -19.73 -3.64
CA VAL A 272 8.68 -20.32 -2.32
C VAL A 272 7.78 -21.54 -2.02
N HIS A 273 6.56 -21.59 -2.57
CA HIS A 273 5.66 -22.74 -2.39
C HIS A 273 6.24 -24.06 -2.90
N LYS A 274 7.12 -24.02 -3.92
CA LYS A 274 7.80 -25.22 -4.45
C LYS A 274 8.74 -25.85 -3.42
N TYR A 275 9.33 -25.03 -2.55
CA TYR A 275 10.35 -25.44 -1.59
C TYR A 275 9.78 -25.72 -0.19
N MET A 276 8.51 -25.36 0.04
CA MET A 276 7.84 -25.54 1.33
C MET A 276 7.07 -26.87 1.46
N GLY A 277 7.22 -27.79 0.50
CA GLY A 277 6.62 -29.12 0.58
C GLY A 277 5.09 -29.09 0.60
N GLY A 278 4.47 -28.83 -0.56
CA GLY A 278 3.13 -29.33 -0.89
C GLY A 278 1.94 -28.98 0.03
N GLN A 279 2.04 -28.03 0.96
CA GLN A 279 0.86 -27.58 1.70
C GLN A 279 0.06 -26.60 0.84
N THR A 280 -0.99 -27.14 0.22
CA THR A 280 -2.03 -26.42 -0.52
C THR A 280 -2.52 -25.25 0.32
N PRO A 281 -2.61 -24.02 -0.23
CA PRO A 281 -3.19 -22.91 0.51
C PRO A 281 -4.65 -23.24 0.83
N GLN A 282 -4.98 -23.28 2.12
CA GLN A 282 -6.37 -23.30 2.57
C GLN A 282 -7.12 -22.15 1.89
N LYS A 283 -8.09 -22.50 1.05
CA LYS A 283 -9.02 -21.53 0.45
C LYS A 283 -9.59 -20.68 1.59
N LYS A 284 -9.43 -19.35 1.48
CA LYS A 284 -10.21 -18.40 2.30
C LYS A 284 -11.70 -18.70 2.10
N PRO A 285 -12.50 -18.80 3.17
CA PRO A 285 -13.95 -18.78 3.03
C PRO A 285 -14.36 -17.47 2.34
N GLN A 286 -15.30 -17.59 1.42
CA GLN A 286 -15.95 -16.48 0.71
C GLN A 286 -16.61 -15.50 1.67
#